data_AF-A0AAF3E8G9-F1
#
_entry.id   AF-A0AAF3E8G9-F1
#
_cell.length_a   1.000
_cell.length_b   1.000
_cell.length_c   1.000
_cell.angle_alpha   90.00
_cell.angle_beta   90.00
_cell.angle_gamma   90.00
#
_symmetry.space_group_name_H-M   'P 1'
#
loop_
_entity.id
_entity.type
_entity.pdbx_description
1 polymer ?
#
loop_
_entity_poly.entity_id
_entity_poly.type
_entity_poly.pdbx_seq_one_letter_code
_entity_poly.pdbx_strand_id
1 'polypeptide(L)'
;MNSIILSKCDDMCPSEEVKFRIEKRLVNRFEMDKNTKTPNPKFMVKEYRRSAAATDHLNPILLRTTKTLLRTIDYLLELYKNTTLLEKESFSAVYSFVTDRLRAVRQDMILQQCSPKDTQNILERMLPFYIVTEYICIVENCKEYNWKLHSTQLEECFSRWAETLLYILFH
;
A
#
# COMPACT_ATOMS: atom_id res chain seq x y z
N MET A 1 5.12 26.92 -12.90
CA MET A 1 4.68 26.96 -11.48
C MET A 1 4.22 25.55 -11.14
N ASN A 2 5.01 24.80 -10.35
CA ASN A 2 4.59 23.47 -9.92
C ASN A 2 3.48 23.64 -8.88
N SER A 3 2.25 23.30 -9.25
CA SER A 3 1.14 23.26 -8.32
C SER A 3 1.43 22.18 -7.27
N ILE A 4 1.64 22.59 -6.02
CA ILE A 4 1.73 21.66 -4.89
C ILE A 4 0.37 20.97 -4.78
N ILE A 5 0.36 19.64 -4.91
CA ILE A 5 -0.85 18.85 -4.72
C ILE A 5 -1.07 18.68 -3.22
N LEU A 6 -2.01 19.43 -2.66
CA LEU A 6 -2.36 19.32 -1.25
C LEU A 6 -3.32 18.16 -1.04
N SER A 7 -2.82 16.94 -0.84
CA SER A 7 -3.63 15.75 -0.52
C SER A 7 -4.61 15.99 0.63
N LYS A 8 -5.81 15.41 0.52
CA LYS A 8 -6.93 15.65 1.45
C LYS A 8 -7.60 14.40 1.98
N CYS A 9 -7.20 13.21 1.55
CA CYS A 9 -7.79 11.98 2.07
C CYS A 9 -7.13 11.61 3.40
N ASP A 10 -7.89 11.75 4.49
CA ASP A 10 -7.47 11.36 5.84
C ASP A 10 -7.93 9.95 6.25
N ASP A 11 -8.41 9.16 5.28
CA ASP A 11 -8.85 7.77 5.45
C ASP A 11 -7.94 6.81 4.65
N MET A 12 -7.86 5.55 5.07
CA MET A 12 -7.02 4.55 4.37
C MET A 12 -7.52 4.22 2.95
N CYS A 13 -8.78 4.55 2.64
CA CYS A 13 -9.39 4.44 1.32
C CYS A 13 -10.27 5.67 1.04
N PRO A 14 -10.15 6.34 -0.13
CA PRO A 14 -11.01 7.46 -0.48
C PRO A 14 -12.50 7.09 -0.51
N SER A 15 -13.35 7.99 -0.03
CA SER A 15 -14.81 7.77 0.08
C SER A 15 -15.47 7.35 -1.25
N GLU A 16 -15.01 7.89 -2.37
CA GLU A 16 -15.53 7.52 -3.70
C GLU A 16 -15.20 6.07 -4.07
N GLU A 17 -13.98 5.62 -3.75
CA GLU A 17 -13.58 4.22 -3.97
C GLU A 17 -14.33 3.27 -3.03
N VAL A 18 -14.53 3.67 -1.77
CA VAL A 18 -15.34 2.91 -0.80
C VAL A 18 -16.75 2.69 -1.36
N LYS A 19 -17.44 3.76 -1.76
CA LYS A 19 -18.80 3.68 -2.33
C LYS A 19 -18.83 2.78 -3.56
N PHE A 20 -17.91 3.01 -4.51
CA PHE A 20 -17.81 2.22 -5.72
C PHE A 20 -17.62 0.72 -5.44
N ARG A 21 -16.66 0.35 -4.57
CA ARG A 21 -16.38 -1.06 -4.28
C ARG A 21 -17.53 -1.73 -3.51
N ILE A 22 -18.24 -1.00 -2.64
CA ILE A 22 -19.44 -1.51 -1.96
C ILE A 22 -20.57 -1.76 -2.97
N GLU A 23 -20.91 -0.76 -3.79
CA GLU A 23 -21.98 -0.86 -4.79
C GLU A 23 -21.74 -1.98 -5.80
N LYS A 24 -20.48 -2.16 -6.23
CA LYS A 24 -20.08 -3.18 -7.20
C LYS A 24 -19.75 -4.54 -6.57
N ARG A 25 -19.85 -4.68 -5.24
CA ARG A 25 -19.51 -5.91 -4.49
C ARG A 25 -18.08 -6.39 -4.75
N LEU A 26 -17.13 -5.44 -4.81
CA LEU A 26 -15.71 -5.66 -5.05
C LEU A 26 -14.86 -5.56 -3.76
N VAL A 27 -15.50 -5.60 -2.59
CA VAL A 27 -14.82 -5.45 -1.29
C VAL A 27 -14.04 -6.72 -0.96
N ASN A 28 -12.76 -6.57 -0.60
CA ASN A 28 -11.94 -7.71 -0.21
C ASN A 28 -12.37 -8.24 1.17
N ARG A 29 -12.22 -9.56 1.41
CA ARG A 29 -12.57 -10.19 2.69
C ARG A 29 -11.86 -9.58 3.91
N PHE A 30 -10.66 -9.02 3.73
CA PHE A 30 -9.90 -8.36 4.80
C PHE A 30 -10.44 -6.96 5.13
N GLU A 31 -11.35 -6.44 4.32
CA GLU A 31 -11.98 -5.14 4.47
C GLU A 31 -13.43 -5.26 5.02
N MET A 32 -13.82 -6.48 5.40
CA MET A 32 -15.11 -6.79 6.00
C MET A 32 -15.02 -6.84 7.52
N ASP A 33 -16.10 -6.48 8.18
CA ASP A 33 -16.24 -6.68 9.62
C ASP A 33 -16.26 -8.18 9.96
N LYS A 34 -15.44 -8.59 10.93
CA LYS A 34 -15.23 -10.02 11.25
C LYS A 34 -16.51 -10.70 11.76
N ASN A 35 -17.39 -9.95 12.44
CA ASN A 35 -18.58 -10.48 13.09
C ASN A 35 -19.77 -10.49 12.14
N THR A 36 -20.02 -9.36 11.48
CA THR A 36 -21.20 -9.15 10.62
C THR A 36 -20.97 -9.60 9.18
N LYS A 37 -19.71 -9.81 8.76
CA LYS A 37 -19.32 -10.14 7.38
C LYS A 37 -19.77 -9.11 6.34
N THR A 38 -20.03 -7.87 6.76
CA THR A 38 -20.37 -6.76 5.87
C THR A 38 -19.16 -5.85 5.64
N PRO A 39 -19.08 -5.16 4.48
CA PRO A 39 -18.07 -4.14 4.26
C PRO A 39 -18.02 -3.12 5.39
N ASN A 40 -16.81 -2.77 5.86
CA ASN A 40 -16.63 -1.75 6.89
C ASN A 40 -15.59 -0.72 6.40
N PRO A 41 -15.99 0.54 6.13
CA PRO A 41 -15.07 1.58 5.67
C PRO A 41 -13.80 1.74 6.52
N LYS A 42 -13.85 1.41 7.82
CA LYS A 42 -12.68 1.47 8.71
C LYS A 42 -11.58 0.46 8.35
N PHE A 43 -11.91 -0.63 7.67
CA PHE A 43 -10.96 -1.66 7.23
C PHE A 43 -10.61 -1.57 5.75
N MET A 44 -11.31 -0.72 4.98
CA MET A 44 -11.05 -0.56 3.55
C MET A 44 -9.75 0.20 3.32
N VAL A 45 -8.91 -0.32 2.43
CA VAL A 45 -7.63 0.30 2.05
C VAL A 45 -7.61 0.50 0.55
N LYS A 46 -7.12 1.66 0.11
CA LYS A 46 -7.06 2.04 -1.32
C LYS A 46 -6.35 0.98 -2.16
N GLU A 47 -7.00 0.55 -3.25
CA GLU A 47 -6.44 -0.38 -4.24
C GLU A 47 -5.43 0.28 -5.16
N TYR A 48 -4.41 -0.48 -5.57
CA TYR A 48 -3.48 0.01 -6.58
C TYR A 48 -4.16 0.11 -7.94
N ARG A 49 -4.00 1.23 -8.65
CA ARG A 49 -4.56 1.42 -9.99
C ARG A 49 -3.46 1.48 -11.04
N ARG A 50 -3.53 0.58 -12.03
CA ARG A 50 -2.56 0.47 -13.15
C ARG A 50 -2.65 1.63 -14.15
N SER A 51 -3.86 2.11 -14.43
CA SER A 51 -4.13 3.07 -15.50
C SER A 51 -4.36 4.46 -14.92
N ALA A 52 -3.39 5.35 -15.13
CA ALA A 52 -3.49 6.75 -14.77
C ALA A 52 -3.97 7.58 -15.97
N ALA A 53 -5.27 7.65 -16.24
CA ALA A 53 -5.76 8.73 -17.11
C ALA A 53 -5.43 10.05 -16.39
N ALA A 54 -4.50 10.83 -16.94
CA ALA A 54 -3.68 11.83 -16.23
C ALA A 54 -4.45 12.88 -15.39
N THR A 55 -5.76 13.03 -15.57
CA THR A 55 -6.60 14.02 -14.89
C THR A 55 -7.17 13.59 -13.53
N ASP A 56 -7.53 12.32 -13.32
CA ASP A 56 -8.19 11.91 -12.05
C ASP A 56 -7.19 11.63 -10.91
N HIS A 57 -5.93 11.29 -11.22
CA HIS A 57 -4.97 10.78 -10.23
C HIS A 57 -4.30 11.88 -9.40
N LEU A 58 -4.36 13.12 -9.89
CA LEU A 58 -3.89 14.29 -9.14
C LEU A 58 -5.03 14.93 -8.32
N ASN A 59 -6.24 14.34 -8.34
CA ASN A 59 -7.34 14.83 -7.51
C ASN A 59 -6.93 14.73 -6.03
N PRO A 60 -6.81 15.87 -5.33
CA PRO A 60 -6.36 15.88 -3.93
C PRO A 60 -7.20 15.04 -2.99
N ILE A 61 -8.50 14.90 -3.26
CA ILE A 61 -9.46 14.14 -2.44
C ILE A 61 -9.21 12.63 -2.58
N LEU A 62 -8.58 12.19 -3.66
CA LEU A 62 -8.27 10.78 -3.90
C LEU A 62 -6.88 10.38 -3.40
N LEU A 63 -6.06 11.35 -2.97
CA LEU A 63 -4.71 11.12 -2.47
C LEU A 63 -4.66 11.19 -0.95
N ARG A 64 -4.12 10.14 -0.32
CA ARG A 64 -3.96 10.05 1.14
C ARG A 64 -2.90 11.01 1.64
N THR A 65 -3.18 11.72 2.71
CA THR A 65 -2.18 12.56 3.39
C THR A 65 -0.98 11.72 3.85
N THR A 66 0.23 12.31 3.95
CA THR A 66 1.43 11.58 4.42
C THR A 66 1.21 10.86 5.75
N LYS A 67 0.52 11.51 6.69
CA LYS A 67 0.11 10.91 7.97
C LYS A 67 -0.72 9.64 7.76
N THR A 68 -1.66 9.70 6.82
CA THR A 68 -2.52 8.57 6.48
C THR A 68 -1.77 7.47 5.74
N LEU A 69 -0.78 7.78 4.90
CA LEU A 69 0.10 6.79 4.28
C LEU A 69 0.82 5.95 5.35
N LEU A 70 1.47 6.61 6.32
CA LEU A 70 2.19 5.94 7.42
C LEU A 70 1.25 5.08 8.27
N ARG A 71 0.10 5.62 8.67
CA ARG A 71 -0.92 4.85 9.42
C ARG A 71 -1.42 3.64 8.62
N THR A 72 -1.56 3.78 7.30
CA THR A 72 -1.99 2.68 6.44
C THR A 72 -0.93 1.58 6.37
N ILE A 73 0.35 1.94 6.26
CA ILE A 73 1.45 0.96 6.31
C ILE A 73 1.40 0.19 7.63
N ASP A 74 1.33 0.90 8.76
CA ASP A 74 1.30 0.27 10.08
C ASP A 74 0.12 -0.70 10.21
N TYR A 75 -1.07 -0.32 9.74
CA TYR A 75 -2.25 -1.18 9.71
C TYR A 75 -2.04 -2.45 8.85
N LEU A 76 -1.48 -2.30 7.64
CA LEU A 76 -1.24 -3.43 6.74
C LEU A 76 -0.19 -4.39 7.28
N LEU A 77 0.87 -3.87 7.89
CA LEU A 77 1.91 -4.69 8.51
C LEU A 77 1.40 -5.41 9.75
N GLU A 78 0.52 -4.79 10.53
CA GLU A 78 -0.12 -5.43 11.68
C GLU A 78 -1.09 -6.54 11.23
N LEU A 79 -1.84 -6.32 10.15
CA LEU A 79 -2.66 -7.36 9.53
C LEU A 79 -1.80 -8.56 9.10
N TYR A 80 -0.66 -8.30 8.45
CA TYR A 80 0.30 -9.32 8.05
C TYR A 80 0.86 -10.10 9.26
N LYS A 81 1.32 -9.40 10.30
CA LYS A 81 1.89 -10.02 11.52
C LYS A 81 0.90 -10.93 12.25
N ASN A 82 -0.37 -10.55 12.28
CA ASN A 82 -1.43 -11.33 12.93
C ASN A 82 -1.91 -12.53 12.09
N THR A 83 -1.31 -12.78 10.93
CA THR A 83 -1.65 -13.91 10.07
C THR A 83 -0.80 -15.13 10.42
N THR A 84 -1.44 -16.25 10.70
CA THR A 84 -0.74 -17.51 10.98
C THR A 84 -0.11 -18.09 9.72
N LEU A 85 1.16 -18.47 9.81
CA LEU A 85 1.88 -19.18 8.73
C LEU A 85 1.38 -20.63 8.55
N LEU A 86 0.69 -21.19 9.55
CA LEU A 86 0.17 -22.56 9.51
C LEU A 86 -0.99 -22.73 8.52
N GLU A 87 -1.70 -21.64 8.20
CA GLU A 87 -2.78 -21.63 7.21
C GLU A 87 -2.27 -21.01 5.89
N LYS A 88 -1.62 -21.82 5.05
CA LYS A 88 -0.98 -21.34 3.80
C LYS A 88 -1.90 -20.53 2.88
N GLU A 89 -3.16 -20.93 2.75
CA GLU A 89 -4.17 -20.19 1.97
C GLU A 89 -4.52 -18.84 2.58
N SER A 90 -4.46 -18.73 3.91
CA SER A 90 -4.66 -17.49 4.65
C SER A 90 -3.48 -16.55 4.43
N PHE A 91 -2.25 -17.05 4.58
CA PHE A 91 -1.02 -16.29 4.34
C PHE A 91 -0.95 -15.75 2.90
N SER A 92 -1.12 -16.61 1.91
CA SER A 92 -0.98 -16.23 0.49
C SER A 92 -1.95 -15.12 0.11
N ALA A 93 -3.18 -15.15 0.64
CA ALA A 93 -4.16 -14.10 0.39
C ALA A 93 -3.84 -12.79 1.13
N VAL A 94 -3.35 -12.86 2.38
CA VAL A 94 -2.91 -11.66 3.11
C VAL A 94 -1.71 -11.03 2.44
N TYR A 95 -0.73 -11.82 2.00
CA TYR A 95 0.41 -11.34 1.23
C TYR A 95 -0.04 -10.59 -0.04
N SER A 96 -0.94 -11.18 -0.81
CA SER A 96 -1.47 -10.58 -2.05
C SER A 96 -2.19 -9.26 -1.76
N PHE A 97 -3.05 -9.24 -0.73
CA PHE A 97 -3.75 -8.04 -0.29
C PHE A 97 -2.76 -6.94 0.15
N VAL A 98 -1.85 -7.25 1.07
CA VAL A 98 -0.90 -6.27 1.62
C VAL A 98 0.01 -5.72 0.52
N THR A 99 0.52 -6.56 -0.37
CA THR A 99 1.39 -6.12 -1.48
C THR A 99 0.69 -5.15 -2.42
N ASP A 100 -0.58 -5.41 -2.78
CA ASP A 100 -1.37 -4.50 -3.60
C ASP A 100 -1.59 -3.15 -2.89
N ARG A 101 -2.00 -3.18 -1.63
CA ARG A 101 -2.30 -1.96 -0.87
C ARG A 101 -1.04 -1.13 -0.58
N LEU A 102 0.09 -1.76 -0.33
CA LEU A 102 1.40 -1.10 -0.21
C LEU A 102 1.83 -0.45 -1.52
N ARG A 103 1.56 -1.08 -2.66
CA ARG A 103 1.80 -0.46 -3.97
C ARG A 103 0.94 0.78 -4.18
N ALA A 104 -0.32 0.78 -3.72
CA ALA A 104 -1.17 1.97 -3.71
C ALA A 104 -0.62 3.09 -2.81
N VAL A 105 -0.07 2.75 -1.64
CA VAL A 105 0.60 3.71 -0.74
C VAL A 105 1.77 4.39 -1.47
N ARG A 106 2.62 3.60 -2.13
CA ARG A 106 3.75 4.13 -2.89
C ARG A 106 3.29 4.97 -4.10
N GLN A 107 2.22 4.57 -4.77
CA GLN A 107 1.62 5.36 -5.85
C GLN A 107 1.17 6.74 -5.35
N ASP A 108 0.48 6.81 -4.21
CA ASP A 108 0.07 8.08 -3.61
C ASP A 108 1.26 8.95 -3.20
N MET A 109 2.31 8.35 -2.63
CA MET A 109 3.55 9.04 -2.27
C MET A 109 4.22 9.70 -3.50
N ILE A 110 4.30 8.97 -4.61
CA ILE A 110 4.87 9.47 -5.87
C ILE A 110 4.01 10.59 -6.46
N LEU A 111 2.69 10.40 -6.53
CA LEU A 111 1.77 11.39 -7.09
C LEU A 111 1.76 12.71 -6.32
N GLN A 112 1.91 12.64 -4.99
CA GLN A 112 2.00 13.83 -4.13
C GLN A 112 3.37 14.51 -4.16
N GLN A 113 4.39 13.85 -4.70
CA GLN A 113 5.78 14.31 -4.61
C GLN A 113 6.17 14.60 -3.16
N CYS A 114 5.95 13.61 -2.27
CA CYS A 114 6.28 13.74 -0.85
C CYS A 114 7.72 14.23 -0.64
N SER A 115 7.93 14.97 0.46
CA SER A 115 9.26 15.48 0.81
C SER A 115 10.29 14.33 0.91
N PRO A 116 11.59 14.60 0.74
CA PRO A 116 12.61 13.56 0.91
C PRO A 116 12.52 12.83 2.25
N LYS A 117 12.31 13.58 3.34
CA LYS A 117 12.16 13.00 4.69
C LYS A 117 10.94 12.08 4.80
N ASP A 118 9.80 12.49 4.25
CA ASP A 118 8.59 11.66 4.27
C ASP A 118 8.74 10.42 3.38
N THR A 119 9.32 10.60 2.20
CA THR A 119 9.61 9.50 1.27
C THR A 119 10.52 8.45 1.91
N GLN A 120 11.58 8.89 2.59
CA GLN A 120 12.48 8.01 3.34
C GLN A 120 11.70 7.24 4.43
N ASN A 121 10.91 7.94 5.26
CA ASN A 121 10.15 7.32 6.35
C ASN A 121 9.12 6.30 5.85
N ILE A 122 8.45 6.60 4.74
CA ILE A 122 7.45 5.71 4.12
C ILE A 122 8.13 4.45 3.60
N LEU A 123 9.19 4.58 2.81
CA LEU A 123 9.85 3.44 2.18
C LEU A 123 10.61 2.59 3.20
N GLU A 124 11.23 3.20 4.20
CA GLU A 124 11.94 2.48 5.28
C GLU A 124 10.98 1.56 6.06
N ARG A 125 9.72 1.96 6.27
CA ARG A 125 8.72 1.10 6.92
C ARG A 125 8.25 -0.04 6.02
N MET A 126 8.24 0.15 4.70
CA MET A 126 7.77 -0.84 3.73
C MET A 126 8.82 -1.89 3.39
N LEU A 127 10.10 -1.51 3.34
CA LEU A 127 11.20 -2.37 2.90
C LEU A 127 11.31 -3.70 3.67
N PRO A 128 11.22 -3.75 5.02
CA PRO A 128 11.30 -5.00 5.76
C PRO A 128 10.23 -6.02 5.35
N PHE A 129 9.02 -5.57 4.99
CA PHE A 129 7.98 -6.46 4.50
C PHE A 129 8.42 -7.15 3.20
N TYR A 130 8.93 -6.39 2.23
CA TYR A 130 9.36 -6.97 0.95
C TYR A 130 10.53 -7.94 1.15
N ILE A 131 11.56 -7.55 1.90
CA ILE A 131 12.73 -8.41 2.17
C ILE A 131 12.33 -9.73 2.84
N VAL A 132 11.49 -9.66 3.88
CA VAL A 132 11.07 -10.85 4.63
C VAL A 132 10.16 -11.74 3.78
N THR A 133 9.23 -11.14 3.03
CA THR A 133 8.29 -11.91 2.22
C THR A 133 8.92 -12.52 0.98
N GLU A 134 10.05 -12.01 0.48
CA GLU A 134 10.84 -12.69 -0.55
C GLU A 134 11.24 -14.11 -0.10
N TYR A 135 11.81 -14.23 1.10
CA TYR A 135 12.18 -15.52 1.67
C TYR A 135 10.96 -16.37 2.01
N ILE A 136 10.00 -15.83 2.76
CA ILE A 136 8.84 -16.60 3.24
C ILE A 136 8.01 -17.12 2.08
N CYS A 137 7.79 -16.32 1.02
CA CYS A 137 6.96 -16.77 -0.09
C CYS A 137 7.58 -17.94 -0.86
N ILE A 138 8.91 -17.99 -0.95
CA ILE A 138 9.65 -19.11 -1.54
C ILE A 138 9.52 -20.36 -0.66
N VAL A 139 9.77 -20.23 0.64
CA VAL A 139 9.74 -21.37 1.58
C VAL A 139 8.34 -21.95 1.73
N GLU A 140 7.33 -21.09 1.87
CA GLU A 140 5.95 -21.53 2.09
C GLU A 140 5.21 -21.92 0.80
N ASN A 141 5.85 -21.71 -0.36
CA ASN A 141 5.29 -21.92 -1.70
C ASN A 141 3.95 -21.17 -1.88
N CYS A 142 4.01 -19.86 -1.70
CA CYS A 142 2.82 -19.00 -1.72
C CYS A 142 2.21 -18.94 -3.12
N LYS A 143 0.94 -19.32 -3.23
CA LYS A 143 0.22 -19.42 -4.51
C LYS A 143 0.14 -18.08 -5.26
N GLU A 144 -0.05 -16.99 -4.53
CA GLU A 144 -0.18 -15.64 -5.09
C GLU A 144 1.18 -14.97 -5.34
N TYR A 145 2.30 -15.65 -5.04
CA TYR A 145 3.64 -15.07 -5.18
C TYR A 145 4.08 -15.03 -6.65
N ASN A 146 4.24 -13.82 -7.18
CA ASN A 146 4.88 -13.59 -8.47
C ASN A 146 6.27 -12.97 -8.22
N TRP A 147 7.31 -13.81 -8.32
CA TRP A 147 8.69 -13.40 -8.01
C TRP A 147 9.17 -12.20 -8.84
N LYS A 148 8.79 -12.11 -10.12
CA LYS A 148 9.19 -10.98 -10.98
C LYS A 148 8.57 -9.68 -10.48
N LEU A 149 7.25 -9.71 -10.25
CA LEU A 149 6.55 -8.54 -9.74
C LEU A 149 7.09 -8.15 -8.35
N HIS A 150 7.33 -9.11 -7.47
CA HIS A 150 7.87 -8.87 -6.15
C HIS A 150 9.27 -8.23 -6.21
N SER A 151 10.18 -8.81 -7.00
CA SER A 151 11.53 -8.30 -7.21
C SER A 151 11.51 -6.87 -7.75
N THR A 152 10.65 -6.58 -8.74
CA THR A 152 10.47 -5.20 -9.23
C THR A 152 9.94 -4.26 -8.15
N GLN A 153 8.98 -4.68 -7.32
CA GLN A 153 8.48 -3.83 -6.22
C GLN A 153 9.57 -3.54 -5.19
N LEU A 154 10.37 -4.54 -4.82
CA LEU A 154 11.47 -4.41 -3.88
C LEU A 154 12.54 -3.46 -4.44
N GLU A 155 12.97 -3.67 -5.68
CA GLU A 155 13.96 -2.83 -6.36
C GLU A 155 13.48 -1.38 -6.44
N GLU A 156 12.26 -1.12 -6.90
CA GLU A 156 11.72 0.24 -7.01
C GLU A 156 11.63 0.94 -5.64
N CYS A 157 11.31 0.20 -4.57
CA CYS A 157 11.29 0.76 -3.21
C CYS A 157 12.71 1.06 -2.72
N PHE A 158 13.63 0.10 -2.89
CA PHE A 158 14.99 0.20 -2.39
C PHE A 158 15.79 1.28 -3.11
N SER A 159 15.75 1.32 -4.44
CA SER A 159 16.44 2.33 -5.25
C SER A 159 15.97 3.74 -4.89
N ARG A 160 14.65 3.95 -4.79
CA ARG A 160 14.10 5.26 -4.39
C ARG A 160 14.50 5.64 -2.97
N TRP A 161 14.47 4.70 -2.03
CA TRP A 161 14.89 4.93 -0.65
C TRP A 161 16.37 5.32 -0.59
N ALA A 162 17.23 4.60 -1.30
CA ALA A 162 18.67 4.85 -1.35
C ALA A 162 18.97 6.22 -1.97
N GLU A 163 18.38 6.55 -3.13
CA GLU A 163 18.50 7.88 -3.76
C GLU A 163 18.09 9.00 -2.80
N THR A 164 16.96 8.83 -2.11
CA THR A 164 16.43 9.82 -1.17
C THR A 164 17.33 9.96 0.06
N LEU A 165 17.86 8.86 0.59
CA LEU A 165 18.78 8.87 1.71
C LEU A 165 20.09 9.58 1.34
N LEU A 166 20.66 9.28 0.18
CA LEU A 166 21.86 9.96 -0.32
C LEU A 166 21.60 11.46 -0.48
N TYR A 167 20.46 11.84 -1.04
CA TYR A 167 20.08 13.26 -1.13
C TYR A 167 20.06 13.93 0.24
N ILE A 168 19.45 13.33 1.26
CA ILE A 168 19.39 13.88 2.63
C ILE A 168 20.76 13.96 3.31
N LEU A 169 21.67 13.02 3.02
CA LEU A 169 22.99 12.98 3.67
C LEU A 169 23.97 13.99 3.07
N PHE A 170 23.81 14.34 1.79
CA PHE A 170 24.76 15.17 1.05
C PHE A 170 24.21 16.55 0.62
N HIS A 171 22.94 16.87 0.95
CA HIS A 171 22.30 18.17 0.72
C HIS A 171 21.48 18.62 1.92
#